data_AF-A0A2K3N3A4-F1
#
_entry.id   AF-A0A2K3N3A4-F1
#
_cell.length_a   1.000
_cell.length_b   1.000
_cell.length_c   1.000
_cell.angle_alpha   90.00
_cell.angle_beta   90.00
_cell.angle_gamma   90.00
#
_symmetry.space_group_name_H-M   'P 1'
#
loop_
_entity.id
_entity.type
_entity.pdbx_description
1 polymer ?
#
loop_
_entity_poly.entity_id
_entity_poly.type
_entity_poly.pdbx_seq_one_letter_code
_entity_poly.pdbx_strand_id
1 'polypeptide(L)'
;MAEGISDESLLTRIRQLEQERDELRKDIEQLCMQQAGPGYLAVATRMHFQRTAGLEQEIESLKNKLAVCTRDTLNLQEELSEAYRIKGQLADLHNAEVSKNMEAEKQVKFFQGCVAAAFAERDHAIIEAEKAKEKEEAMSQQIDGFLKRVEELASDCLKQKEFNDAMQSDQAMYIEQNEKFKKVIDKFFQIRQCSQKEFEDTSWDVKCTSLLDDSEELWSFNDASTSKYIVRFQNPDTVSVIIRQGVPYSGYSVWWPSALEEQLDKVNNSVDFLQSKLRVGLEIENHLKKRVSSMEQKQIYMNKVIENGIADLKHHHFQYRDCIMNLLSDGDSTIKSIINVIDERVRRFDQDIEPTLVSQRDTEVEENECGDAHISLQDKTVSQSKV
;
A
#
# COMPACT_ATOMS: atom_id res chain seq x y z
N MET A 1 -66.32 13.67 -113.35
CA MET A 1 -66.75 14.62 -114.39
C MET A 1 -66.44 16.00 -113.85
N ALA A 2 -65.54 16.70 -114.53
CA ALA A 2 -65.02 18.00 -114.12
C ALA A 2 -66.11 19.06 -114.27
N GLU A 3 -66.46 19.72 -113.17
CA GLU A 3 -67.24 20.97 -113.21
C GLU A 3 -66.37 22.04 -113.89
N GLY A 4 -66.80 22.45 -115.07
CA GLY A 4 -66.15 23.49 -115.85
C GLY A 4 -66.19 24.82 -115.09
N ILE A 5 -65.04 25.21 -114.55
CA ILE A 5 -64.81 26.55 -114.00
C ILE A 5 -65.11 27.54 -115.13
N SER A 6 -66.15 28.36 -114.95
CA SER A 6 -66.56 29.40 -115.89
C SER A 6 -65.39 30.34 -116.20
N ASP A 7 -65.11 30.53 -117.48
CA ASP A 7 -64.04 31.40 -118.03
C ASP A 7 -64.11 32.82 -117.44
N GLU A 8 -65.31 33.27 -117.08
CA GLU A 8 -65.57 34.58 -116.48
C GLU A 8 -65.08 34.69 -115.03
N SER A 9 -65.14 33.60 -114.26
CA SER A 9 -64.59 33.53 -112.90
C SER A 9 -63.05 33.59 -112.91
N LEU A 10 -62.43 32.95 -113.90
CA LEU A 10 -60.97 32.96 -114.09
C LEU A 10 -60.51 34.35 -114.52
N LEU A 11 -61.22 35.00 -115.45
CA LEU A 11 -60.93 36.37 -115.88
C LEU A 11 -61.07 37.37 -114.73
N THR A 12 -62.07 37.22 -113.87
CA THR A 12 -62.24 38.08 -112.69
C THR A 12 -61.11 37.88 -111.68
N ARG A 13 -60.68 36.62 -111.46
CA ARG A 13 -59.54 36.30 -110.59
C ARG A 13 -58.22 36.84 -111.14
N ILE A 14 -58.01 36.80 -112.46
CA ILE A 14 -56.83 37.38 -113.12
C ILE A 14 -56.77 38.88 -112.88
N ARG A 15 -57.87 39.62 -113.13
CA ARG A 15 -57.91 41.07 -112.89
C ARG A 15 -57.63 41.43 -111.44
N GLN A 16 -58.16 40.64 -110.50
CA GLN A 16 -57.91 40.87 -109.07
C GLN A 16 -56.43 40.65 -108.70
N LEU A 17 -55.82 39.58 -109.24
CA LEU A 17 -54.39 39.33 -109.04
C LEU A 17 -53.51 40.39 -109.72
N GLU A 18 -53.93 40.94 -110.86
CA GLU A 18 -53.24 42.05 -111.51
C GLU A 18 -53.31 43.32 -110.67
N GLN A 19 -54.45 43.61 -110.06
CA GLN A 19 -54.59 44.73 -109.14
C GLN A 19 -53.76 44.54 -107.87
N GLU A 20 -53.82 43.35 -107.23
CA GLU A 20 -52.98 43.02 -106.07
C GLU A 20 -51.49 43.11 -106.39
N ARG A 21 -51.07 42.63 -107.58
CA ARG A 21 -49.70 42.77 -108.06
C ARG A 21 -49.31 44.24 -108.24
N ASP A 22 -50.19 45.07 -108.81
CA ASP A 22 -49.89 46.47 -109.07
C ASP A 22 -49.85 47.30 -107.78
N GLU A 23 -50.68 46.97 -106.78
CA GLU A 23 -50.61 47.54 -105.43
C GLU A 23 -49.32 47.12 -104.72
N LEU A 24 -48.99 45.82 -104.73
CA LEU A 24 -47.72 45.33 -104.17
C LEU A 24 -46.50 45.97 -104.85
N ARG A 25 -46.57 46.21 -106.16
CA ARG A 25 -45.50 46.90 -106.89
C ARG A 25 -45.34 48.35 -106.45
N LYS A 26 -46.44 49.07 -106.22
CA LYS A 26 -46.40 50.45 -105.69
C LYS A 26 -45.82 50.48 -104.28
N ASP A 27 -46.18 49.52 -103.43
CA ASP A 27 -45.64 49.42 -102.08
C ASP A 27 -44.13 49.12 -102.09
N ILE A 28 -43.69 48.22 -102.98
CA ILE A 28 -42.26 47.93 -103.18
C ILE A 28 -41.52 49.16 -103.70
N GLU A 29 -42.07 49.87 -104.69
CA GLU A 29 -41.47 51.10 -105.22
C GLU A 29 -41.38 52.20 -104.13
N GLN A 30 -42.40 52.33 -103.28
CA GLN A 30 -42.40 53.26 -102.15
C GLN A 30 -41.36 52.89 -101.08
N LEU A 31 -41.22 51.61 -100.72
CA LEU A 31 -40.17 51.11 -99.82
C LEU A 31 -38.77 51.35 -100.41
N CYS A 32 -38.57 51.07 -101.69
CA CYS A 32 -37.30 51.33 -102.37
C CYS A 32 -36.99 52.83 -102.45
N MET A 33 -37.97 53.71 -102.69
CA MET A 33 -37.76 55.17 -102.66
C MET A 33 -37.41 55.69 -101.26
N GLN A 34 -38.03 55.13 -100.20
CA GLN A 34 -37.69 55.46 -98.81
C GLN A 34 -36.29 54.98 -98.44
N GLN A 35 -35.86 53.83 -98.97
CA GLN A 35 -34.51 53.29 -98.78
C GLN A 35 -33.45 53.96 -99.66
N ALA A 36 -33.84 54.62 -100.76
CA ALA A 36 -32.94 55.32 -101.69
C ALA A 36 -32.67 56.80 -101.34
N GLY A 37 -33.30 57.35 -100.30
CA GLY A 37 -33.07 58.72 -99.83
C GLY A 37 -31.79 58.89 -99.00
N PRO A 38 -31.08 60.04 -99.05
CA PRO A 38 -29.85 60.27 -98.28
C PRO A 38 -29.98 60.07 -96.76
N GLY A 39 -31.20 60.20 -96.22
CA GLY A 39 -31.47 60.04 -94.78
C GLY A 39 -31.57 58.59 -94.29
N TYR A 40 -31.94 57.62 -95.14
CA TYR A 40 -32.07 56.22 -94.73
C TYR A 40 -30.74 55.61 -94.31
N LEU A 41 -29.68 55.87 -95.08
CA LEU A 41 -28.33 55.41 -94.77
C LEU A 41 -27.85 55.95 -93.41
N ALA A 42 -28.13 57.22 -93.10
CA ALA A 42 -27.75 57.84 -91.83
C ALA A 42 -28.50 57.23 -90.63
N VAL A 43 -29.80 56.95 -90.77
CA VAL A 43 -30.62 56.31 -89.71
C VAL A 43 -30.22 54.85 -89.50
N ALA A 44 -30.05 54.07 -90.57
CA ALA A 44 -29.59 52.69 -90.49
C ALA A 44 -28.19 52.62 -89.84
N THR A 45 -27.28 53.48 -90.26
CA THR A 45 -25.92 53.59 -89.69
C THR A 45 -25.97 53.95 -88.19
N ARG A 46 -26.81 54.90 -87.79
CA ARG A 46 -27.00 55.26 -86.36
C ARG A 46 -27.53 54.09 -85.54
N MET A 47 -28.54 53.37 -86.03
CA MET A 47 -29.08 52.19 -85.35
C MET A 47 -28.04 51.07 -85.25
N HIS A 48 -27.26 50.84 -86.31
CA HIS A 48 -26.17 49.87 -86.31
C HIS A 48 -25.10 50.23 -85.28
N PHE A 49 -24.66 51.49 -85.21
CA PHE A 49 -23.70 51.92 -84.20
C PHE A 49 -24.25 51.81 -82.78
N GLN A 50 -25.50 52.20 -82.54
CA GLN A 50 -26.14 52.05 -81.22
C GLN A 50 -26.24 50.59 -80.78
N ARG A 51 -26.66 49.70 -81.69
CA ARG A 51 -26.71 48.26 -81.43
C ARG A 51 -25.33 47.68 -81.18
N THR A 52 -24.32 48.10 -81.95
CA THR A 52 -22.92 47.66 -81.79
C THR A 52 -22.38 48.09 -80.43
N ALA A 53 -22.56 49.35 -80.03
CA ALA A 53 -22.13 49.85 -78.73
C ALA A 53 -22.86 49.17 -77.55
N GLY A 54 -24.17 48.89 -77.70
CA GLY A 54 -24.92 48.13 -76.71
C GLY A 54 -24.40 46.70 -76.53
N LEU A 55 -24.14 46.01 -77.65
CA LEU A 55 -23.54 44.67 -77.63
C LEU A 55 -22.11 44.67 -77.06
N GLU A 56 -21.30 45.69 -77.37
CA GLU A 56 -19.95 45.85 -76.79
C GLU A 56 -20.00 46.00 -75.27
N GLN A 57 -20.94 46.81 -74.76
CA GLN A 57 -21.13 46.98 -73.32
C GLN A 57 -21.62 45.68 -72.65
N GLU A 58 -22.53 44.94 -73.28
CA GLU A 58 -22.98 43.64 -72.78
C GLU A 58 -21.84 42.62 -72.76
N ILE A 59 -21.04 42.56 -73.83
CA ILE A 59 -19.84 41.70 -73.90
C ILE A 59 -18.88 42.06 -72.76
N GLU A 60 -18.64 43.35 -72.51
CA GLU A 60 -17.75 43.78 -71.44
C GLU A 60 -18.31 43.48 -70.05
N SER A 61 -19.62 43.64 -69.84
CA SER A 61 -20.28 43.24 -68.60
C SER A 61 -20.18 41.73 -68.35
N LEU A 62 -20.39 40.91 -69.38
CA LEU A 62 -20.28 39.45 -69.31
C LEU A 62 -18.84 39.00 -69.04
N LYS A 63 -17.84 39.64 -69.66
CA LYS A 63 -16.42 39.39 -69.37
C LYS A 63 -16.09 39.68 -67.90
N ASN A 64 -16.56 40.80 -67.36
CA ASN A 64 -16.33 41.15 -65.96
C ASN A 64 -16.99 40.14 -65.01
N LYS A 65 -18.23 39.72 -65.28
CA LYS A 65 -18.90 38.66 -64.50
C LYS A 65 -18.15 37.33 -64.59
N LEU A 66 -17.64 36.96 -65.77
CA LEU A 66 -16.84 35.76 -65.97
C LEU A 66 -15.53 35.81 -65.15
N ALA A 67 -14.86 36.96 -65.13
CA ALA A 67 -13.64 37.16 -64.34
C ALA A 67 -13.90 37.03 -62.83
N VAL A 68 -15.02 37.58 -62.34
CA VAL A 68 -15.45 37.42 -60.94
C VAL A 68 -15.76 35.95 -60.64
N CYS A 69 -16.59 35.30 -61.46
CA CYS A 69 -16.95 33.89 -61.29
C CYS A 69 -15.72 32.96 -61.32
N THR A 70 -14.74 33.26 -62.18
CA THR A 70 -13.48 32.50 -62.23
C THR A 70 -12.69 32.63 -60.93
N ARG A 71 -12.60 33.84 -60.38
CA ARG A 71 -11.93 34.08 -59.10
C ARG A 71 -12.63 33.37 -57.94
N ASP A 72 -13.96 33.46 -57.90
CA ASP A 72 -14.75 32.79 -56.85
C ASP A 72 -14.61 31.27 -56.93
N THR A 73 -14.53 30.71 -58.14
CA THR A 73 -14.28 29.28 -58.35
C THR A 73 -12.92 28.86 -57.80
N LEU A 74 -11.87 29.66 -58.03
CA LEU A 74 -10.54 29.39 -57.48
C LEU A 74 -10.51 29.49 -55.95
N ASN A 75 -11.16 30.51 -55.38
CA ASN A 75 -11.27 30.66 -53.93
C ASN A 75 -12.00 29.46 -53.29
N LEU A 76 -13.13 29.04 -53.87
CA LEU A 76 -13.87 27.86 -53.39
C LEU A 76 -13.04 26.57 -53.49
N GLN A 77 -12.21 26.44 -54.53
CA GLN A 77 -11.31 25.30 -54.68
C GLN A 77 -10.23 25.29 -53.58
N GLU A 78 -9.68 26.46 -53.24
CA GLU A 78 -8.73 26.61 -52.13
C GLU A 78 -9.39 26.28 -50.79
N GLU A 79 -10.56 26.86 -50.49
CA GLU A 79 -11.33 26.57 -49.28
C GLU A 79 -11.68 25.08 -49.15
N LEU A 80 -12.05 24.43 -50.26
CA LEU A 80 -12.31 22.99 -50.30
C LEU A 80 -11.06 22.18 -49.95
N SER A 81 -9.91 22.56 -50.52
CA SER A 81 -8.64 21.88 -50.25
C SER A 81 -8.23 22.00 -48.77
N GLU A 82 -8.45 23.18 -48.17
CA GLU A 82 -8.17 23.44 -46.77
C GLU A 82 -9.14 22.67 -45.85
N ALA A 83 -10.42 22.61 -46.20
CA ALA A 83 -11.40 21.81 -45.47
C ALA A 83 -11.03 20.32 -45.45
N TYR A 84 -10.55 19.76 -46.56
CA TYR A 84 -10.05 18.38 -46.60
C TYR A 84 -8.78 18.18 -45.77
N ARG A 85 -7.87 19.15 -45.77
CA ARG A 85 -6.65 19.14 -44.95
C ARG A 85 -7.00 19.09 -43.47
N ILE A 86 -7.88 19.99 -43.02
CA ILE A 86 -8.36 20.05 -41.62
C ILE A 86 -9.08 18.74 -41.25
N LYS A 87 -9.92 18.20 -42.14
CA LYS A 87 -10.59 16.91 -41.92
C LYS A 87 -9.60 15.77 -41.68
N GLY A 88 -8.50 15.73 -42.44
CA GLY A 88 -7.42 14.77 -42.22
C GLY A 88 -6.78 14.91 -40.83
N GLN A 89 -6.38 16.13 -40.47
CA GLN A 89 -5.80 16.41 -39.15
C GLN A 89 -6.74 16.03 -37.99
N LEU A 90 -8.04 16.29 -38.15
CA LEU A 90 -9.03 15.92 -37.13
C LEU A 90 -9.16 14.40 -36.99
N ALA A 91 -9.10 13.65 -38.09
CA ALA A 91 -9.13 12.19 -38.04
C ALA A 91 -7.89 11.62 -37.32
N ASP A 92 -6.71 12.17 -37.58
CA ASP A 92 -5.48 11.75 -36.91
C ASP A 92 -5.51 12.06 -35.42
N LEU A 93 -5.96 13.25 -35.03
CA LEU A 93 -6.14 13.64 -33.63
C LEU A 93 -7.17 12.73 -32.92
N HIS A 94 -8.30 12.45 -33.55
CA HIS A 94 -9.30 11.54 -33.01
C HIS A 94 -8.73 10.13 -32.79
N ASN A 95 -8.00 9.59 -33.77
CA ASN A 95 -7.38 8.27 -33.64
C ASN A 95 -6.33 8.23 -32.52
N ALA A 96 -5.51 9.28 -32.39
CA ALA A 96 -4.54 9.40 -31.31
C ALA A 96 -5.24 9.43 -29.93
N GLU A 97 -6.34 10.17 -29.81
CA GLU A 97 -7.08 10.27 -28.56
C GLU A 97 -7.82 8.96 -28.22
N VAL A 98 -8.41 8.28 -29.21
CA VAL A 98 -8.97 6.94 -29.03
C VAL A 98 -7.90 5.96 -28.54
N SER A 99 -6.70 6.00 -29.10
CA SER A 99 -5.60 5.13 -28.66
C SER A 99 -5.19 5.40 -27.20
N LYS A 100 -5.14 6.67 -26.78
CA LYS A 100 -4.87 7.02 -25.37
C LYS A 100 -5.98 6.54 -24.44
N ASN A 101 -7.24 6.71 -24.85
CA ASN A 101 -8.39 6.23 -24.08
C ASN A 101 -8.39 4.70 -23.93
N MET A 102 -8.05 3.96 -24.99
CA MET A 102 -7.90 2.51 -24.91
C MET A 102 -6.81 2.10 -23.91
N GLU A 103 -5.70 2.84 -23.85
CA GLU A 103 -4.64 2.54 -22.88
C GLU A 103 -5.04 2.87 -21.44
N ALA A 104 -5.70 4.01 -21.22
CA ALA A 104 -6.27 4.36 -19.93
C ALA A 104 -7.29 3.31 -19.46
N GLU A 105 -8.13 2.79 -20.36
CA GLU A 105 -9.09 1.72 -20.05
C GLU A 105 -8.38 0.42 -19.61
N LYS A 106 -7.26 0.05 -20.26
CA LYS A 106 -6.46 -1.10 -19.83
C LYS A 106 -5.89 -0.91 -18.43
N GLN A 107 -5.38 0.27 -18.11
CA GLN A 107 -4.86 0.57 -16.76
C GLN A 107 -5.97 0.48 -15.71
N VAL A 108 -7.16 1.01 -15.99
CA VAL A 108 -8.31 0.90 -15.08
C VAL A 108 -8.68 -0.57 -14.84
N LYS A 109 -8.75 -1.38 -15.89
CA LYS A 109 -9.04 -2.83 -15.77
C LYS A 109 -7.96 -3.57 -14.98
N PHE A 110 -6.69 -3.20 -15.15
CA PHE A 110 -5.59 -3.75 -14.36
C PHE A 110 -5.77 -3.46 -12.87
N PHE A 111 -6.01 -2.19 -12.50
CA PHE A 111 -6.21 -1.82 -11.10
C PHE A 111 -7.46 -2.46 -10.50
N GLN A 112 -8.55 -2.59 -11.26
CA GLN A 112 -9.73 -3.33 -10.83
C GLN A 112 -9.40 -4.79 -10.50
N GLY A 113 -8.57 -5.45 -11.33
CA GLY A 113 -8.08 -6.80 -11.08
C GLY A 113 -7.23 -6.91 -9.81
N CYS A 114 -6.29 -5.98 -9.61
CA CYS A 114 -5.47 -5.93 -8.39
C CYS A 114 -6.31 -5.75 -7.14
N VAL A 115 -7.30 -4.85 -7.19
CA VAL A 115 -8.21 -4.60 -6.06
C VAL A 115 -9.05 -5.84 -5.75
N ALA A 116 -9.58 -6.52 -6.77
CA ALA A 116 -10.33 -7.76 -6.59
C ALA A 116 -9.48 -8.87 -5.96
N ALA A 117 -8.23 -9.04 -6.41
CA ALA A 117 -7.29 -10.01 -5.84
C ALA A 117 -6.95 -9.68 -4.37
N ALA A 118 -6.65 -8.42 -4.05
CA ALA A 118 -6.38 -8.00 -2.69
C ALA A 118 -7.58 -8.22 -1.74
N PHE A 119 -8.81 -8.01 -2.23
CA PHE A 119 -10.01 -8.34 -1.46
C PHE A 119 -10.15 -9.85 -1.23
N ALA A 120 -9.91 -10.68 -2.25
CA ALA A 120 -9.95 -12.13 -2.10
C ALA A 120 -8.88 -12.65 -1.12
N GLU A 121 -7.66 -12.11 -1.16
CA GLU A 121 -6.58 -12.43 -0.22
C GLU A 121 -6.93 -12.01 1.21
N ARG A 122 -7.46 -10.80 1.40
CA ARG A 122 -7.93 -10.33 2.70
C ARG A 122 -9.03 -11.23 3.25
N ASP A 123 -10.02 -11.56 2.44
CA ASP A 123 -11.14 -12.39 2.86
C ASP A 123 -10.68 -13.81 3.22
N HIS A 124 -9.71 -14.36 2.48
CA HIS A 124 -9.06 -15.62 2.83
C HIS A 124 -8.32 -15.54 4.19
N ALA A 125 -7.51 -14.49 4.40
CA ALA A 125 -6.78 -14.29 5.65
C ALA A 125 -7.72 -14.08 6.86
N ILE A 126 -8.87 -13.43 6.67
CA ILE A 126 -9.90 -13.28 7.70
C ILE A 126 -10.44 -14.65 8.11
N ILE A 127 -10.82 -15.49 7.14
CA ILE A 127 -11.34 -16.85 7.42
C ILE A 127 -10.29 -17.69 8.16
N GLU A 128 -9.02 -17.62 7.77
CA GLU A 128 -7.95 -18.33 8.46
C GLU A 128 -7.74 -17.83 9.90
N ALA A 129 -7.82 -16.52 10.12
CA ALA A 129 -7.73 -15.91 11.44
C ALA A 129 -8.90 -16.31 12.34
N GLU A 130 -10.13 -16.33 11.82
CA GLU A 130 -11.32 -16.80 12.54
C GLU A 130 -11.16 -18.27 12.96
N LYS A 131 -10.70 -19.14 12.06
CA LYS A 131 -10.42 -20.54 12.37
C LYS A 131 -9.31 -20.72 13.41
N ALA A 132 -8.29 -19.85 13.41
CA ALA A 132 -7.24 -19.86 14.42
C ALA A 132 -7.78 -19.45 15.79
N LYS A 133 -8.64 -18.42 15.84
CA LYS A 133 -9.32 -17.96 17.05
C LYS A 133 -10.22 -19.05 17.66
N GLU A 134 -10.99 -19.77 16.83
CA GLU A 134 -11.80 -20.90 17.31
C GLU A 134 -10.95 -21.99 17.99
N LYS A 135 -9.76 -22.27 17.46
CA LYS A 135 -8.81 -23.22 18.09
C LYS A 135 -8.23 -22.68 19.39
N GLU A 136 -7.91 -21.40 19.45
CA GLU A 136 -7.45 -20.73 20.68
C GLU A 136 -8.52 -20.80 21.77
N GLU A 137 -9.77 -20.48 21.43
CA GLU A 137 -10.91 -20.57 22.37
C GLU A 137 -11.10 -22.00 22.86
N ALA A 138 -10.99 -23.00 21.98
CA ALA A 138 -11.04 -24.41 22.37
C ALA A 138 -9.88 -24.81 23.30
N MET A 139 -8.66 -24.31 23.07
CA MET A 139 -7.53 -24.53 23.98
C MET A 139 -7.72 -23.83 25.33
N SER A 140 -8.26 -22.61 25.34
CA SER A 140 -8.56 -21.88 26.57
C SER A 140 -9.52 -22.67 27.46
N GLN A 141 -10.58 -23.25 26.87
CA GLN A 141 -11.52 -24.11 27.60
C GLN A 141 -10.82 -25.35 28.19
N GLN A 142 -9.87 -25.94 27.48
CA GLN A 142 -9.08 -27.07 28.01
C GLN A 142 -8.20 -26.63 29.19
N ILE A 143 -7.53 -25.47 29.09
CA ILE A 143 -6.70 -24.91 30.16
C ILE A 143 -7.54 -24.66 31.41
N ASP A 144 -8.73 -24.09 31.29
CA ASP A 144 -9.66 -23.90 32.41
C ASP A 144 -9.99 -25.24 33.09
N GLY A 145 -10.17 -26.30 32.30
CA GLY A 145 -10.36 -27.67 32.80
C GLY A 145 -9.11 -28.25 33.50
N PHE A 146 -7.90 -27.93 33.04
CA PHE A 146 -6.66 -28.29 33.75
C PHE A 146 -6.51 -27.53 35.07
N LEU A 147 -6.78 -26.22 35.07
CA LEU A 147 -6.66 -25.37 36.27
C LEU A 147 -7.59 -25.85 37.39
N LYS A 148 -8.85 -26.18 37.09
CA LYS A 148 -9.78 -26.76 38.07
C LYS A 148 -9.24 -28.04 38.69
N ARG A 149 -8.70 -28.95 37.88
CA ARG A 149 -8.11 -30.20 38.39
C ARG A 149 -6.87 -29.96 39.25
N VAL A 150 -6.05 -28.96 38.92
CA VAL A 150 -4.89 -28.58 39.74
C VAL A 150 -5.35 -28.04 41.09
N GLU A 151 -6.41 -27.23 41.12
CA GLU A 151 -6.98 -26.71 42.37
C GLU A 151 -7.56 -27.83 43.25
N GLU A 152 -8.29 -28.78 42.65
CA GLU A 152 -8.78 -29.98 43.33
C GLU A 152 -7.62 -30.79 43.95
N LEU A 153 -6.58 -31.09 43.17
CA LEU A 153 -5.40 -31.81 43.65
C LEU A 153 -4.64 -31.04 44.74
N ALA A 154 -4.55 -29.70 44.64
CA ALA A 154 -3.92 -28.88 45.65
C ALA A 154 -4.68 -28.93 46.98
N SER A 155 -6.03 -28.93 46.93
CA SER A 155 -6.87 -29.11 48.12
C SER A 155 -6.64 -30.49 48.76
N ASP A 156 -6.55 -31.53 47.94
CA ASP A 156 -6.32 -32.89 48.45
C ASP A 156 -4.91 -33.07 49.03
N CYS A 157 -3.88 -32.46 48.43
CA CYS A 157 -2.54 -32.42 49.01
C CYS A 157 -2.51 -31.69 50.37
N LEU A 158 -3.28 -30.61 50.52
CA LEU A 158 -3.37 -29.87 51.77
C LEU A 158 -4.02 -30.71 52.87
N LYS A 159 -5.15 -31.39 52.59
CA LYS A 159 -5.78 -32.33 53.53
C LYS A 159 -4.83 -33.45 53.93
N GLN A 160 -4.11 -34.02 52.97
CA GLN A 160 -3.15 -35.08 53.23
C GLN A 160 -2.00 -34.61 54.14
N LYS A 161 -1.55 -33.36 53.95
CA LYS A 161 -0.52 -32.76 54.81
C LYS A 161 -1.02 -32.58 56.24
N GLU A 162 -2.21 -32.03 56.43
CA GLU A 162 -2.83 -31.87 57.76
C GLU A 162 -2.94 -33.21 58.49
N PHE A 163 -3.36 -34.27 57.79
CA PHE A 163 -3.42 -35.62 58.35
C PHE A 163 -2.04 -36.15 58.77
N ASN A 164 -1.01 -35.90 57.96
CA ASN A 164 0.36 -36.31 58.27
C ASN A 164 0.93 -35.56 59.49
N ASP A 165 0.68 -34.24 59.58
CA ASP A 165 1.12 -33.41 60.70
C ASP A 165 0.44 -33.84 62.01
N ALA A 166 -0.84 -34.25 61.95
CA ALA A 166 -1.55 -34.84 63.09
C ALA A 166 -0.91 -36.17 63.53
N MET A 167 -0.62 -37.08 62.59
CA MET A 167 0.06 -38.35 62.88
C MET A 167 1.44 -38.13 63.53
N GLN A 168 2.22 -37.16 63.04
CA GLN A 168 3.52 -36.84 63.63
C GLN A 168 3.40 -36.32 65.06
N SER A 169 2.36 -35.51 65.33
CA SER A 169 2.08 -35.00 66.68
C SER A 169 1.71 -36.13 67.65
N ASP A 170 0.84 -37.05 67.22
CA ASP A 170 0.46 -38.23 68.01
C ASP A 170 1.68 -39.11 68.29
N GLN A 171 2.53 -39.34 67.28
CA GLN A 171 3.76 -40.10 67.43
C GLN A 171 4.69 -39.46 68.47
N ALA A 172 4.88 -38.14 68.44
CA ALA A 172 5.68 -37.42 69.41
C ALA A 172 5.12 -37.54 70.84
N MET A 173 3.80 -37.45 70.99
CA MET A 173 3.12 -37.66 72.28
C MET A 173 3.39 -39.06 72.83
N TYR A 174 3.24 -40.11 72.02
CA TYR A 174 3.51 -41.49 72.45
C TYR A 174 4.99 -41.71 72.79
N ILE A 175 5.92 -41.08 72.08
CA ILE A 175 7.35 -41.10 72.42
C ILE A 175 7.56 -40.50 73.81
N GLU A 176 6.98 -39.33 74.10
CA GLU A 176 7.11 -38.67 75.41
C GLU A 176 6.50 -39.53 76.54
N GLN A 177 5.33 -40.13 76.30
CA GLN A 177 4.71 -41.06 77.25
C GLN A 177 5.60 -42.28 77.51
N ASN A 178 6.16 -42.88 76.46
CA ASN A 178 7.08 -44.00 76.60
C ASN A 178 8.33 -43.62 77.41
N GLU A 179 8.88 -42.42 77.22
CA GLU A 179 9.98 -41.91 78.05
C GLU A 179 9.58 -41.72 79.52
N LYS A 180 8.34 -41.31 79.80
CA LYS A 180 7.81 -41.27 81.18
C LYS A 180 7.70 -42.68 81.77
N PHE A 181 7.17 -43.64 81.01
CA PHE A 181 7.05 -45.04 81.47
C PHE A 181 8.41 -45.68 81.73
N LYS A 182 9.39 -45.47 80.84
CA LYS A 182 10.78 -45.89 81.07
C LYS A 182 11.31 -45.40 82.41
N LYS A 183 11.16 -44.11 82.73
CA LYS A 183 11.59 -43.56 84.04
C LYS A 183 10.89 -44.23 85.23
N VAL A 184 9.61 -44.58 85.10
CA VAL A 184 8.86 -45.30 86.13
C VAL A 184 9.42 -46.71 86.31
N ILE A 185 9.57 -47.45 85.22
CA ILE A 185 10.15 -48.80 85.19
C ILE A 185 11.54 -48.80 85.85
N ASP A 186 12.41 -47.85 85.50
CA ASP A 186 13.74 -47.73 86.09
C ASP A 186 13.69 -47.55 87.61
N LYS A 187 12.78 -46.71 88.11
CA LYS A 187 12.61 -46.51 89.56
C LYS A 187 12.16 -47.78 90.27
N PHE A 188 11.17 -48.49 89.72
CA PHE A 188 10.72 -49.76 90.30
C PHE A 188 11.84 -50.82 90.26
N PHE A 189 12.56 -50.91 89.15
CA PHE A 189 13.69 -51.82 89.00
C PHE A 189 14.82 -51.50 89.99
N GLN A 190 15.12 -50.22 90.22
CA GLN A 190 16.07 -49.79 91.26
C GLN A 190 15.59 -50.17 92.67
N ILE A 191 14.30 -49.99 92.99
CA ILE A 191 13.75 -50.39 94.30
C ILE A 191 13.90 -51.91 94.51
N ARG A 192 13.60 -52.71 93.47
CA ARG A 192 13.84 -54.16 93.48
C ARG A 192 15.31 -54.48 93.71
N GLN A 193 16.23 -53.86 92.96
CA GLN A 193 17.68 -54.10 93.11
C GLN A 193 18.25 -53.58 94.44
N CYS A 194 17.66 -52.58 95.11
CA CYS A 194 18.08 -52.21 96.47
C CYS A 194 17.96 -53.36 97.49
N SER A 195 17.22 -54.44 97.17
CA SER A 195 17.20 -55.69 97.94
C SER A 195 18.30 -56.71 97.55
N GLN A 196 18.94 -56.56 96.37
CA GLN A 196 19.94 -57.47 95.80
C GLN A 196 21.20 -56.71 95.33
N LYS A 197 22.35 -56.98 95.95
CA LYS A 197 23.57 -56.14 95.99
C LYS A 197 24.38 -55.93 94.68
N GLU A 198 23.87 -56.26 93.50
CA GLU A 198 24.62 -56.09 92.22
C GLU A 198 23.81 -55.31 91.18
N PHE A 199 24.50 -54.39 90.50
CA PHE A 199 23.92 -53.45 89.55
C PHE A 199 24.48 -53.73 88.15
N GLU A 200 23.64 -54.22 87.25
CA GLU A 200 23.99 -54.46 85.85
C GLU A 200 23.03 -53.69 84.94
N ASP A 201 23.56 -52.88 84.01
CA ASP A 201 22.76 -52.04 83.12
C ASP A 201 22.14 -52.91 82.02
N THR A 202 20.92 -53.40 82.28
CA THR A 202 20.18 -54.33 81.40
C THR A 202 19.18 -53.60 80.51
N SER A 203 18.84 -54.18 79.35
CA SER A 203 17.89 -53.57 78.41
C SER A 203 16.48 -53.44 79.01
N TRP A 204 15.70 -52.48 78.49
CA TRP A 204 14.35 -52.17 79.00
C TRP A 204 13.39 -53.36 78.96
N ASP A 205 13.43 -54.19 77.93
CA ASP A 205 12.63 -55.42 77.82
C ASP A 205 12.92 -56.39 78.99
N VAL A 206 14.19 -56.54 79.36
CA VAL A 206 14.60 -57.41 80.46
C VAL A 206 14.17 -56.83 81.81
N LYS A 207 14.26 -55.51 81.99
CA LYS A 207 13.76 -54.81 83.19
C LYS A 207 12.25 -55.01 83.37
N CYS A 208 11.48 -54.82 82.30
CA CYS A 208 10.02 -55.02 82.30
C CYS A 208 9.65 -56.47 82.61
N THR A 209 10.26 -57.44 81.90
CA THR A 209 9.98 -58.87 82.08
C THR A 209 10.28 -59.30 83.52
N SER A 210 11.41 -58.87 84.06
CA SER A 210 11.78 -59.15 85.45
C SER A 210 10.71 -58.66 86.43
N LEU A 211 10.31 -57.38 86.33
CA LEU A 211 9.30 -56.78 87.23
C LEU A 211 7.92 -57.46 87.13
N LEU A 212 7.56 -57.95 85.94
CA LEU A 212 6.29 -58.66 85.72
C LEU A 212 6.31 -60.08 86.29
N ASP A 213 7.47 -60.73 86.33
CA ASP A 213 7.66 -62.09 86.87
C ASP A 213 7.81 -62.13 88.41
N ASP A 214 7.72 -60.98 89.09
CA ASP A 214 7.80 -60.93 90.55
C ASP A 214 6.55 -61.47 91.24
N SER A 215 6.76 -62.29 92.28
CA SER A 215 5.71 -62.73 93.20
C SER A 215 5.11 -61.55 93.98
N GLU A 216 3.79 -61.56 94.19
CA GLU A 216 3.05 -60.53 94.94
C GLU A 216 3.58 -60.33 96.37
N GLU A 217 4.15 -61.37 96.98
CA GLU A 217 4.78 -61.32 98.31
C GLU A 217 6.02 -60.42 98.35
N LEU A 218 6.77 -60.34 97.25
CA LEU A 218 8.04 -59.60 97.12
C LEU A 218 7.83 -58.07 97.13
N TRP A 219 6.62 -57.65 96.77
CA TRP A 219 6.18 -56.26 96.79
C TRP A 219 5.23 -55.95 97.96
N SER A 220 4.93 -56.94 98.81
CA SER A 220 4.09 -56.78 99.99
C SER A 220 4.90 -56.23 101.17
N PHE A 221 4.66 -54.96 101.53
CA PHE A 221 5.28 -54.32 102.70
C PHE A 221 4.45 -54.59 103.96
N ASN A 222 4.71 -55.71 104.64
CA ASN A 222 4.01 -56.09 105.87
C ASN A 222 4.92 -56.12 107.11
N ASP A 223 5.77 -55.10 107.27
CA ASP A 223 6.61 -54.92 108.47
C ASP A 223 6.17 -53.71 109.31
N ALA A 224 6.18 -53.86 110.64
CA ALA A 224 5.64 -52.91 111.62
C ALA A 224 6.41 -51.56 111.68
N SER A 225 7.52 -51.45 110.96
CA SER A 225 8.35 -50.23 110.87
C SER A 225 7.83 -49.20 109.85
N THR A 226 6.92 -49.58 108.95
CA THR A 226 6.42 -48.71 107.86
C THR A 226 5.35 -47.71 108.34
N SER A 227 4.71 -47.95 109.49
CA SER A 227 3.74 -47.01 110.10
C SER A 227 4.37 -45.67 110.51
N LYS A 228 5.70 -45.56 110.63
CA LYS A 228 6.38 -44.28 110.89
C LYS A 228 6.55 -43.39 109.66
N TYR A 229 6.59 -43.97 108.46
CA TYR A 229 6.72 -43.22 107.20
C TYR A 229 5.35 -42.79 106.64
N ILE A 230 4.31 -43.61 106.81
CA ILE A 230 2.96 -43.30 106.31
C ILE A 230 2.29 -42.19 107.13
N VAL A 231 2.52 -42.14 108.45
CA VAL A 231 2.01 -41.05 109.33
C VAL A 231 2.66 -39.69 109.02
N ARG A 232 3.80 -39.66 108.33
CA ARG A 232 4.48 -38.41 107.94
C ARG A 232 3.93 -37.77 106.66
N PHE A 233 3.18 -38.53 105.85
CA PHE A 233 2.48 -38.03 104.66
C PHE A 233 1.00 -37.66 104.92
N GLN A 234 0.53 -37.80 106.17
CA GLN A 234 -0.86 -37.53 106.59
C GLN A 234 -0.96 -36.45 107.68
N ASN A 235 -0.17 -35.37 107.59
CA ASN A 235 -0.38 -34.17 108.42
C ASN A 235 -0.53 -32.90 107.55
N PRO A 236 -1.58 -32.05 107.71
CA PRO A 236 -1.97 -31.04 106.72
C PRO A 236 -1.33 -29.64 106.82
N ASP A 237 -0.38 -29.38 107.73
CA ASP A 237 -0.04 -28.00 108.12
C ASP A 237 1.34 -27.46 107.68
N THR A 238 1.84 -27.81 106.50
CA THR A 238 3.05 -27.13 105.98
C THR A 238 3.07 -27.09 104.47
N VAL A 239 2.28 -26.19 103.86
CA VAL A 239 2.74 -25.20 102.86
C VAL A 239 1.57 -24.23 102.62
N SER A 240 1.55 -23.17 103.42
CA SER A 240 0.95 -21.91 102.99
C SER A 240 1.81 -20.80 103.56
N VAL A 241 2.10 -19.81 102.70
CA VAL A 241 2.70 -18.50 103.00
C VAL A 241 4.23 -18.39 102.81
N ILE A 242 4.63 -18.26 101.53
CA ILE A 242 5.50 -17.16 101.13
C ILE A 242 4.57 -16.12 100.48
N ILE A 243 4.26 -15.06 101.24
CA ILE A 243 3.46 -13.91 100.79
C ILE A 243 4.39 -12.87 100.16
N ARG A 244 4.00 -12.43 98.96
CA ARG A 244 4.08 -11.06 98.38
C ARG A 244 5.06 -10.05 99.00
N GLN A 245 6.02 -9.62 98.18
CA GLN A 245 6.40 -8.22 97.89
C GLN A 245 6.98 -8.24 96.46
N GLY A 246 6.71 -7.34 95.52
CA GLY A 246 6.11 -6.03 95.62
C GLY A 246 6.99 -4.97 94.95
N VAL A 247 7.05 -5.01 93.60
CA VAL A 247 7.23 -3.84 92.69
C VAL A 247 8.64 -3.21 92.65
N PRO A 248 8.95 -2.30 91.71
CA PRO A 248 9.09 -2.38 90.26
C PRO A 248 10.57 -2.25 89.83
N TYR A 249 10.89 -2.45 88.55
CA TYR A 249 11.79 -1.64 87.72
C TYR A 249 12.38 -2.46 86.59
N SER A 250 12.29 -1.84 85.41
CA SER A 250 13.11 -2.03 84.21
C SER A 250 13.23 -3.48 83.75
N GLY A 251 12.37 -3.90 82.84
CA GLY A 251 12.36 -3.37 81.48
C GLY A 251 12.67 -4.56 80.57
N TYR A 252 12.11 -4.60 79.37
CA TYR A 252 12.25 -5.74 78.45
C TYR A 252 11.45 -6.98 78.86
N SER A 253 10.14 -7.01 78.58
CA SER A 253 9.47 -8.29 78.20
C SER A 253 8.04 -8.15 77.69
N VAL A 254 7.29 -7.08 78.04
CA VAL A 254 5.91 -6.90 77.53
C VAL A 254 5.83 -5.95 76.32
N TRP A 255 6.87 -5.15 76.08
CA TRP A 255 6.93 -4.23 74.94
C TRP A 255 7.49 -4.88 73.67
N TRP A 256 8.18 -6.01 73.79
CA TRP A 256 8.89 -6.61 72.67
C TRP A 256 7.96 -7.40 71.72
N PRO A 257 7.02 -8.23 72.21
CA PRO A 257 6.11 -8.96 71.32
C PRO A 257 5.18 -8.03 70.53
N SER A 258 4.54 -7.06 71.19
CA SER A 258 3.61 -6.14 70.52
C SER A 258 4.31 -5.10 69.64
N ALA A 259 5.50 -4.62 70.01
CA ALA A 259 6.28 -3.76 69.12
C ALA A 259 6.85 -4.54 67.93
N LEU A 260 7.14 -5.84 68.07
CA LEU A 260 7.51 -6.72 66.95
C LEU A 260 6.32 -7.02 66.05
N GLU A 261 5.13 -7.25 66.60
CA GLU A 261 3.89 -7.44 65.83
C GLU A 261 3.48 -6.17 65.06
N GLU A 262 3.53 -5.00 65.70
CA GLU A 262 3.21 -3.73 65.03
C GLU A 262 4.23 -3.37 63.94
N GLN A 263 5.51 -3.74 64.13
CA GLN A 263 6.52 -3.57 63.09
C GLN A 263 6.38 -4.63 61.99
N LEU A 264 6.00 -5.86 62.30
CA LEU A 264 5.74 -6.92 61.32
C LEU A 264 4.54 -6.56 60.44
N ASP A 265 3.46 -6.02 61.02
CA ASP A 265 2.30 -5.56 60.27
C ASP A 265 2.60 -4.34 59.39
N LYS A 266 3.42 -3.40 59.86
CA LYS A 266 3.88 -2.26 59.03
C LYS A 266 4.75 -2.73 57.87
N VAL A 267 5.60 -3.73 58.10
CA VAL A 267 6.42 -4.35 57.05
C VAL A 267 5.54 -5.13 56.07
N ASN A 268 4.57 -5.91 56.53
CA ASN A 268 3.68 -6.68 55.66
C ASN A 268 2.79 -5.78 54.80
N ASN A 269 2.20 -4.73 55.39
CA ASN A 269 1.42 -3.73 54.65
C ASN A 269 2.28 -2.96 53.63
N SER A 270 3.55 -2.68 53.97
CA SER A 270 4.49 -2.07 53.03
C SER A 270 4.87 -3.03 51.89
N VAL A 271 5.00 -4.33 52.18
CA VAL A 271 5.28 -5.37 51.17
C VAL A 271 4.10 -5.54 50.23
N ASP A 272 2.87 -5.61 50.74
CA ASP A 272 1.66 -5.70 49.93
C ASP A 272 1.44 -4.45 49.06
N PHE A 273 1.71 -3.27 49.60
CA PHE A 273 1.65 -2.01 48.85
C PHE A 273 2.70 -1.98 47.72
N LEU A 274 3.93 -2.40 47.98
CA LEU A 274 4.98 -2.48 46.97
C LEU A 274 4.69 -3.56 45.92
N GLN A 275 4.13 -4.70 46.30
CA GLN A 275 3.75 -5.78 45.39
C GLN A 275 2.58 -5.37 44.48
N SER A 276 1.63 -4.60 45.02
CA SER A 276 0.55 -3.97 44.24
C SER A 276 1.09 -2.93 43.24
N LYS A 277 1.99 -2.05 43.68
CA LYS A 277 2.66 -1.08 42.79
C LYS A 277 3.49 -1.75 41.69
N LEU A 278 4.18 -2.85 42.01
CA LEU A 278 4.94 -3.64 41.05
C LEU A 278 4.03 -4.29 40.00
N ARG A 279 2.87 -4.84 40.41
CA ARG A 279 1.88 -5.43 39.51
C ARG A 279 1.32 -4.40 38.52
N VAL A 280 0.90 -3.24 39.02
CA VAL A 280 0.39 -2.15 38.17
C VAL A 280 1.51 -1.60 37.26
N GLY A 281 2.74 -1.51 37.77
CA GLY A 281 3.91 -1.14 36.97
C GLY A 281 4.14 -2.10 35.79
N LEU A 282 4.02 -3.41 36.03
CA LEU A 282 4.19 -4.44 35.01
C LEU A 282 3.06 -4.41 33.96
N GLU A 283 1.82 -4.12 34.37
CA GLU A 283 0.69 -3.96 33.45
C GLU A 283 0.88 -2.74 32.52
N ILE A 284 1.37 -1.61 33.08
CA ILE A 284 1.69 -0.42 32.31
C ILE A 284 2.85 -0.70 31.34
N GLU A 285 3.91 -1.37 31.80
CA GLU A 285 5.04 -1.76 30.96
C GLU A 285 4.59 -2.66 29.80
N ASN A 286 3.75 -3.67 30.06
CA ASN A 286 3.24 -4.55 29.01
C ASN A 286 2.35 -3.82 28.01
N HIS A 287 1.50 -2.90 28.47
CA HIS A 287 0.68 -2.08 27.58
C HIS A 287 1.54 -1.18 26.68
N LEU A 288 2.56 -0.53 27.25
CA LEU A 288 3.51 0.30 26.51
C LEU A 288 4.31 -0.53 25.51
N LYS A 289 4.81 -1.71 25.91
CA LYS A 289 5.55 -2.62 25.03
C LYS A 289 4.72 -3.08 23.82
N LYS A 290 3.45 -3.43 24.04
CA LYS A 290 2.52 -3.78 22.94
C LYS A 290 2.26 -2.59 22.01
N ARG A 291 2.07 -1.40 22.56
CA ARG A 291 1.84 -0.18 21.76
C ARG A 291 3.08 0.22 20.94
N VAL A 292 4.26 0.16 21.54
CA VAL A 292 5.53 0.41 20.84
C VAL A 292 5.72 -0.60 19.72
N SER A 293 5.53 -1.89 19.98
CA SER A 293 5.65 -2.94 18.95
C SER A 293 4.67 -2.72 17.79
N SER A 294 3.44 -2.30 18.07
CA SER A 294 2.44 -1.97 17.03
C SER A 294 2.85 -0.75 16.21
N MET A 295 3.39 0.29 16.84
CA MET A 295 3.87 1.48 16.14
C MET A 295 5.10 1.18 15.29
N GLU A 296 6.04 0.38 15.79
CA GLU A 296 7.22 -0.06 15.04
C GLU A 296 6.82 -0.85 13.79
N GLN A 297 5.84 -1.77 13.89
CA GLN A 297 5.34 -2.50 12.73
C GLN A 297 4.68 -1.58 11.70
N LYS A 298 3.87 -0.60 12.14
CA LYS A 298 3.28 0.40 11.24
C LYS A 298 4.36 1.26 10.58
N GLN A 299 5.39 1.63 11.32
CA GLN A 299 6.52 2.41 10.80
C GLN A 299 7.30 1.62 9.74
N ILE A 300 7.59 0.34 9.99
CA ILE A 300 8.24 -0.55 9.02
C ILE A 300 7.40 -0.67 7.74
N TYR A 301 6.09 -0.88 7.89
CA TYR A 301 5.19 -0.99 6.74
C TYR A 301 5.16 0.30 5.90
N MET A 302 4.99 1.46 6.55
CA MET A 302 4.96 2.74 5.84
C MET A 302 6.30 3.06 5.16
N ASN A 303 7.41 2.77 5.84
CA ASN A 303 8.74 2.94 5.23
C ASN A 303 8.90 2.09 3.97
N LYS A 304 8.39 0.85 3.97
CA LYS A 304 8.42 -0.03 2.79
C LYS A 304 7.59 0.52 1.63
N VAL A 305 6.42 1.08 1.92
CA VAL A 305 5.58 1.72 0.88
C VAL A 305 6.29 2.94 0.28
N ILE A 306 6.93 3.77 1.12
CA ILE A 306 7.70 4.94 0.67
C ILE A 306 8.90 4.50 -0.17
N GLU A 307 9.64 3.48 0.28
CA GLU A 307 10.80 2.96 -0.43
C GLU A 307 10.41 2.42 -1.82
N ASN A 308 9.31 1.67 -1.90
CA ASN A 308 8.77 1.19 -3.18
C ASN A 308 8.36 2.36 -4.09
N GLY A 309 7.66 3.36 -3.56
CA GLY A 309 7.27 4.55 -4.33
C GLY A 309 8.49 5.35 -4.85
N ILE A 310 9.55 5.45 -4.06
CA ILE A 310 10.82 6.08 -4.48
C ILE A 310 11.51 5.23 -5.55
N ALA A 311 11.50 3.90 -5.42
CA ALA A 311 12.08 3.00 -6.40
C ALA A 311 11.37 3.11 -7.75
N ASP A 312 10.03 3.14 -7.73
CA ASP A 312 9.21 3.32 -8.94
C ASP A 312 9.47 4.68 -9.58
N LEU A 313 9.50 5.76 -8.79
CA LEU A 313 9.78 7.09 -9.32
C LEU A 313 11.18 7.17 -9.95
N LYS A 314 12.20 6.57 -9.30
CA LYS A 314 13.55 6.47 -9.87
C LYS A 314 13.54 5.70 -11.17
N HIS A 315 12.78 4.61 -11.24
CA HIS A 315 12.68 3.80 -12.45
C HIS A 315 12.08 4.61 -13.61
N HIS A 316 10.96 5.28 -13.40
CA HIS A 316 10.36 6.17 -14.41
C HIS A 316 11.31 7.29 -14.81
N HIS A 317 11.98 7.91 -13.83
CA HIS A 317 13.00 8.90 -14.11
C HIS A 317 14.09 8.32 -15.01
N PHE A 318 14.65 7.15 -14.72
CA PHE A 318 15.63 6.50 -15.59
C PHE A 318 15.12 6.22 -17.00
N GLN A 319 13.86 5.80 -17.15
CA GLN A 319 13.27 5.55 -18.46
C GLN A 319 13.13 6.83 -19.29
N TYR A 320 12.55 7.89 -18.72
CA TYR A 320 12.49 9.19 -19.40
C TYR A 320 13.88 9.67 -19.74
N ARG A 321 14.79 9.48 -18.79
CA ARG A 321 16.19 9.86 -18.87
C ARG A 321 16.91 9.20 -20.05
N ASP A 322 16.57 7.95 -20.37
CA ASP A 322 17.10 7.26 -21.55
C ASP A 322 16.40 7.69 -22.83
N CYS A 323 15.10 7.97 -22.77
CA CYS A 323 14.31 8.40 -23.92
C CYS A 323 14.80 9.71 -24.53
N ILE A 324 14.99 10.78 -23.75
CA ILE A 324 15.46 12.04 -24.33
C ILE A 324 16.92 11.91 -24.75
N MET A 325 17.73 11.10 -24.07
CA MET A 325 19.11 10.89 -24.48
C MET A 325 19.22 10.20 -25.85
N ASN A 326 18.33 9.26 -26.13
CA ASN A 326 18.21 8.67 -27.47
C ASN A 326 17.76 9.72 -28.49
N LEU A 327 16.76 10.53 -28.16
CA LEU A 327 16.29 11.61 -29.04
C LEU A 327 17.40 12.62 -29.38
N LEU A 328 18.21 12.98 -28.38
CA LEU A 328 19.36 13.88 -28.57
C LEU A 328 20.44 13.24 -29.44
N SER A 329 20.71 11.94 -29.27
CA SER A 329 21.66 11.19 -30.10
C SER A 329 21.18 11.10 -31.57
N ASP A 330 19.89 10.88 -31.79
CA ASP A 330 19.30 10.85 -33.12
C ASP A 330 19.34 12.23 -33.78
N GLY A 331 19.07 13.29 -33.02
CA GLY A 331 19.21 14.67 -33.44
C GLY A 331 20.65 15.00 -33.84
N ASP A 332 21.64 14.65 -33.01
CA ASP A 332 23.06 14.83 -33.30
C ASP A 332 23.48 14.10 -34.59
N SER A 333 23.04 12.85 -34.74
CA SER A 333 23.29 12.05 -35.95
C SER A 333 22.68 12.69 -37.20
N THR A 334 21.47 13.25 -37.08
CA THR A 334 20.79 13.95 -38.16
C THR A 334 21.53 15.23 -38.55
N ILE A 335 21.92 16.04 -37.57
CA ILE A 335 22.69 17.26 -37.80
C ILE A 335 24.03 16.92 -38.46
N LYS A 336 24.73 15.89 -37.98
CA LYS A 336 25.99 15.43 -38.56
C LYS A 336 25.83 14.97 -40.01
N SER A 337 24.73 14.29 -40.33
CA SER A 337 24.39 13.91 -41.71
C SER A 337 24.19 15.15 -42.59
N ILE A 338 23.45 16.15 -42.10
CA ILE A 338 23.24 17.42 -42.82
C ILE A 338 24.58 18.14 -43.04
N ILE A 339 25.43 18.22 -42.02
CA ILE A 339 26.77 18.82 -42.13
C ILE A 339 27.58 18.09 -43.20
N ASN A 340 27.61 16.75 -43.21
CA ASN A 340 28.33 16.01 -44.24
C ASN A 340 27.81 16.31 -45.65
N VAL A 341 26.49 16.47 -45.82
CA VAL A 341 25.88 16.86 -47.10
C VAL A 341 26.24 18.29 -47.51
N ILE A 342 26.35 19.20 -46.55
CA ILE A 342 26.82 20.58 -46.79
C ILE A 342 28.30 20.58 -47.16
N ASP A 343 29.15 19.90 -46.39
CA ASP A 343 30.58 19.77 -46.65
C ASP A 343 30.85 19.15 -48.03
N GLU A 344 30.07 18.14 -48.42
CA GLU A 344 30.16 17.56 -49.76
C GLU A 344 29.77 18.56 -50.86
N ARG A 345 28.74 19.38 -50.61
CA ARG A 345 28.38 20.47 -51.54
C ARG A 345 29.44 21.56 -51.59
N VAL A 346 30.01 21.95 -50.45
CA VAL A 346 31.11 22.92 -50.38
C VAL A 346 32.33 22.38 -51.12
N ARG A 347 32.71 21.10 -50.95
CA ARG A 347 33.78 20.46 -51.73
C ARG A 347 33.52 20.49 -53.23
N ARG A 348 32.27 20.29 -53.68
CA ARG A 348 31.90 20.44 -55.11
C ARG A 348 31.99 21.89 -55.57
N PHE A 349 31.58 22.84 -54.74
CA PHE A 349 31.75 24.26 -55.02
C PHE A 349 33.22 24.66 -55.10
N ASP A 350 34.10 24.13 -54.24
CA ASP A 350 35.54 24.35 -54.31
C ASP A 350 36.17 23.70 -55.57
N GLN A 351 35.60 22.57 -56.06
CA GLN A 351 35.95 22.00 -57.37
C GLN A 351 35.46 22.84 -58.55
N ASP A 352 34.34 23.56 -58.39
CA ASP A 352 33.80 24.50 -59.39
C ASP A 352 34.48 25.90 -59.32
N ILE A 353 35.23 26.21 -58.25
CA ILE A 353 35.92 27.48 -57.99
C ILE A 353 37.46 27.30 -57.97
N GLU A 354 38.05 26.53 -58.88
CA GLU A 354 39.33 26.87 -59.55
C GLU A 354 39.76 25.81 -60.58
N PRO A 355 40.13 26.21 -61.81
CA PRO A 355 39.64 27.38 -62.53
C PRO A 355 39.09 27.04 -63.91
N THR A 356 38.16 27.89 -64.33
CA THR A 356 37.84 28.28 -65.70
C THR A 356 39.07 28.80 -66.45
N LEU A 357 40.10 27.96 -66.60
CA LEU A 357 41.23 28.16 -67.48
C LEU A 357 41.44 26.89 -68.30
N VAL A 358 41.20 27.10 -69.59
CA VAL A 358 41.68 26.30 -70.72
C VAL A 358 40.88 25.03 -71.05
N SER A 359 39.93 25.22 -71.96
CA SER A 359 39.95 24.41 -73.17
C SER A 359 39.81 25.31 -74.39
N GLN A 360 40.92 25.98 -74.73
CA GLN A 360 41.19 26.34 -76.11
C GLN A 360 42.71 26.30 -76.36
N ARG A 361 43.10 25.20 -76.99
CA ARG A 361 44.27 24.98 -77.85
C ARG A 361 45.68 24.95 -77.23
N ASP A 362 46.23 23.74 -77.38
CA ASP A 362 47.54 23.41 -77.96
C ASP A 362 48.81 23.61 -77.11
N THR A 363 49.54 22.48 -77.03
CA THR A 363 51.00 22.31 -76.95
C THR A 363 51.70 22.47 -75.58
N GLU A 364 52.13 21.31 -75.07
CA GLU A 364 53.46 20.98 -74.53
C GLU A 364 54.11 21.80 -73.38
N VAL A 365 54.48 21.03 -72.34
CA VAL A 365 55.78 21.01 -71.63
C VAL A 365 55.97 21.86 -70.35
N GLU A 366 56.13 21.08 -69.27
CA GLU A 366 57.05 21.16 -68.09
C GLU A 366 56.93 22.16 -66.93
N GLU A 367 57.05 21.52 -65.75
CA GLU A 367 57.81 21.84 -64.52
C GLU A 367 57.26 22.77 -63.40
N ASN A 368 57.25 22.16 -62.19
CA ASN A 368 57.54 22.71 -60.86
C ASN A 368 56.54 23.77 -60.29
N GLU A 369 56.24 23.89 -58.98
CA GLU A 369 56.97 23.63 -57.75
C GLU A 369 55.99 23.75 -56.54
N CYS A 370 56.28 23.03 -55.44
CA CYS A 370 55.89 23.14 -54.01
C CYS A 370 55.14 24.41 -53.51
N GLY A 371 54.33 24.45 -52.45
CA GLY A 371 54.17 23.66 -51.23
C GLY A 371 53.05 24.28 -50.34
N ASP A 372 52.28 23.47 -49.63
CA ASP A 372 52.30 23.23 -48.17
C ASP A 372 51.84 24.40 -47.26
N ALA A 373 50.75 24.17 -46.51
CA ALA A 373 50.58 24.63 -45.13
C ALA A 373 49.35 23.93 -44.49
N HIS A 374 49.64 22.85 -43.78
CA HIS A 374 48.80 22.27 -42.72
C HIS A 374 48.21 23.32 -41.76
N ILE A 375 46.93 23.18 -41.38
CA ILE A 375 46.54 23.28 -39.95
C ILE A 375 45.66 22.09 -39.58
N SER A 376 46.19 21.35 -38.63
CA SER A 376 45.74 20.09 -38.07
C SER A 376 44.86 20.36 -36.84
N LEU A 377 43.67 19.75 -36.86
CA LEU A 377 43.20 18.74 -35.89
C LEU A 377 42.88 19.16 -34.43
N GLN A 378 41.90 18.41 -33.91
CA GLN A 378 41.77 17.97 -32.51
C GLN A 378 41.16 18.98 -31.53
N ASP A 379 40.33 18.60 -30.56
CA ASP A 379 39.73 17.33 -30.16
C ASP A 379 38.80 17.64 -28.97
N LYS A 380 38.07 16.60 -28.55
CA LYS A 380 37.79 16.25 -27.14
C LYS A 380 36.59 16.85 -26.39
N THR A 381 35.70 15.88 -26.16
CA THR A 381 35.09 15.47 -24.88
C THR A 381 33.92 16.30 -24.35
N VAL A 382 32.70 15.76 -24.42
CA VAL A 382 32.14 14.72 -23.53
C VAL A 382 32.13 15.18 -22.07
N SER A 383 30.93 15.48 -21.58
CA SER A 383 30.29 14.86 -20.40
C SER A 383 29.06 15.69 -20.06
N GLN A 384 27.90 15.16 -19.70
CA GLN A 384 27.41 13.80 -19.53
C GLN A 384 25.91 13.97 -19.26
N SER A 385 25.15 12.93 -19.56
CA SER A 385 23.98 12.56 -18.78
C SER A 385 22.80 13.56 -18.79
N LYS A 386 21.87 13.36 -19.73
CA LYS A 386 20.64 12.60 -19.46
C LYS A 386 19.68 13.37 -18.51
N VAL A 387 18.62 13.97 -19.06
CA VAL A 387 17.29 13.34 -18.98
C VAL A 387 16.77 13.34 -20.38
#